data_AF-A0A8T4CQ85-F1
#
_entry.id   AF-A0A8T4CQ85-F1
#
_cell.length_a   1.000
_cell.length_b   1.000
_cell.length_c   1.000
_cell.angle_alpha   90.00
_cell.angle_beta   90.00
_cell.angle_gamma   90.00
#
_symmetry.space_group_name_H-M   'P 1'
#
loop_
_entity.id
_entity.type
_entity.pdbx_description
1 polymer ?
#
loop_
_entity_poly.entity_id
_entity_poly.type
_entity_poly.pdbx_seq_one_letter_code
_entity_poly.pdbx_strand_id
1 'polypeptide(L)' 'MPISPELFASLIEKIQSLEPLAAYQGAEQLDKMKHEMTDEQRLHYDTVLGDASRKRKEIAKAQADAEAVQDAWDQDEN' A
#
# COMPACT_ATOMS: atom_id res chain seq x y z
N MET A 1 -2.45 -25.94 2.80
CA MET A 1 -2.95 -25.86 4.19
C MET A 1 -3.70 -24.53 4.31
N PRO A 2 -4.56 -24.25 5.31
CA PRO A 2 -5.09 -22.89 5.46
C PRO A 2 -4.01 -21.95 6.00
N ILE A 3 -3.94 -20.72 5.49
CA ILE A 3 -3.07 -19.67 6.05
C ILE A 3 -3.51 -19.35 7.48
N SER A 4 -2.55 -19.15 8.40
CA SER A 4 -2.91 -18.76 9.77
C SER A 4 -3.44 -17.33 9.81
N PRO A 5 -4.42 -17.02 10.67
CA PRO A 5 -4.95 -15.67 10.81
C PRO A 5 -3.88 -14.63 11.17
N GLU A 6 -2.92 -14.99 12.03
CA GLU A 6 -1.85 -14.10 12.47
C GLU A 6 -0.89 -13.77 11.32
N LEU A 7 -0.53 -14.78 10.51
CA LEU A 7 0.31 -14.56 9.34
C LEU A 7 -0.42 -13.68 8.33
N PHE A 8 -1.69 -13.98 8.04
CA PHE A 8 -2.51 -13.17 7.14
C PHE A 8 -2.56 -11.70 7.59
N ALA A 9 -2.87 -11.45 8.86
CA ALA A 9 -2.91 -10.10 9.42
C ALA A 9 -1.56 -9.37 9.28
N SER A 10 -0.44 -10.03 9.60
CA SER A 10 0.89 -9.44 9.47
C SER A 10 1.25 -9.05 8.03
N LEU A 11 0.78 -9.81 7.03
CA LEU A 11 1.02 -9.52 5.62
C LEU A 11 0.11 -8.39 5.12
N ILE A 12 -1.12 -8.32 5.63
CA ILE A 12 -2.04 -7.19 5.39
C ILE A 12 -1.45 -5.88 5.91
N GLU A 13 -0.90 -5.87 7.13
CA GLU A 13 -0.23 -4.69 7.70
C GLU A 13 0.94 -4.23 6.82
N LYS A 14 1.75 -5.18 6.31
CA LYS A 14 2.83 -4.86 5.37
C LYS A 14 2.31 -4.18 4.10
N ILE A 15 1.21 -4.66 3.51
CA ILE A 15 0.62 -4.06 2.29
C ILE A 15 0.18 -2.61 2.53
N GLN A 16 -0.34 -2.33 3.72
CA GLN A 16 -0.79 -0.99 4.12
C GLN A 16 0.36 -0.04 4.45
N SER A 17 1.60 -0.55 4.55
CA SER A 17 2.79 0.27 4.77
C SER A 17 2.98 1.31 3.65
N LEU A 18 3.49 2.48 4.04
CA LEU A 18 3.93 3.50 3.09
C LEU A 18 5.29 3.14 2.47
N GLU A 19 6.06 2.26 3.12
CA GLU A 19 7.32 1.74 2.59
C GLU A 19 7.06 0.83 1.38
N PRO A 20 7.47 1.22 0.16
CA PRO A 20 7.10 0.50 -1.06
C PRO A 20 7.57 -0.96 -1.06
N LEU A 21 8.77 -1.20 -0.53
CA LEU A 21 9.35 -2.55 -0.48
C LEU A 21 8.56 -3.47 0.45
N ALA A 22 8.19 -2.98 1.64
CA ALA A 22 7.39 -3.76 2.59
C ALA A 22 6.01 -4.08 2.02
N ALA A 23 5.38 -3.10 1.37
CA ALA A 23 4.09 -3.27 0.72
C ALA A 23 4.13 -4.31 -0.40
N TYR A 24 5.15 -4.24 -1.25
CA TYR A 24 5.37 -5.22 -2.32
C TYR A 24 5.60 -6.63 -1.76
N GLN A 25 6.48 -6.77 -0.76
CA GLN A 25 6.78 -8.07 -0.15
C GLN A 25 5.54 -8.70 0.51
N GLY A 26 4.72 -7.91 1.20
CA GLY A 26 3.46 -8.36 1.77
C GLY A 26 2.48 -8.85 0.71
N ALA A 27 2.33 -8.09 -0.38
CA ALA A 27 1.46 -8.44 -1.50
C ALA A 27 1.91 -9.72 -2.21
N GLU A 28 3.21 -9.84 -2.50
CA GLU A 28 3.80 -11.00 -3.17
C GLU A 28 3.64 -12.28 -2.32
N GLN A 29 3.85 -12.18 -1.00
CA GLN A 29 3.68 -13.33 -0.10
C GLN A 29 2.23 -13.80 -0.04
N LEU A 30 1.25 -12.88 0.03
CA LEU A 30 -0.17 -13.25 -0.02
C LEU A 30 -0.59 -13.81 -1.38
N ASP A 31 -0.06 -13.28 -2.49
CA ASP A 31 -0.34 -13.82 -3.82
C ASP A 31 0.08 -15.29 -3.96
N LYS A 32 1.25 -15.66 -3.41
CA LYS A 32 1.71 -17.06 -3.39
C LYS A 32 0.81 -17.95 -2.54
N MET A 33 0.18 -17.40 -1.51
CA MET A 33 -0.68 -18.12 -0.56
C MET A 33 -2.18 -17.96 -0.87
N LYS A 34 -2.57 -17.36 -1.99
CA LYS A 34 -3.99 -17.15 -2.36
C LYS A 34 -4.84 -18.42 -2.34
N HIS A 35 -4.25 -19.56 -2.69
CA HIS A 35 -4.92 -20.87 -2.68
C HIS A 35 -5.18 -21.41 -1.27
N GLU A 36 -4.52 -20.84 -0.25
CA GLU A 36 -4.65 -21.17 1.16
C GLU A 36 -5.62 -20.25 1.91
N MET A 37 -6.15 -19.22 1.22
CA MET A 37 -7.03 -18.21 1.79
C MET A 37 -8.51 -18.58 1.61
N THR A 38 -9.33 -18.21 2.60
CA THR A 38 -10.79 -18.23 2.46
C THR A 38 -11.25 -17.16 1.46
N ASP A 39 -12.50 -17.24 1.01
CA ASP A 39 -13.09 -16.22 0.15
C ASP A 39 -13.13 -14.85 0.85
N GLU A 40 -13.42 -14.82 2.15
CA GLU A 40 -13.41 -13.60 2.97
C GLU A 40 -12.02 -12.98 3.04
N GLN A 41 -10.98 -13.80 3.25
CA GLN A 41 -9.60 -13.33 3.26
C GLN A 41 -9.17 -12.80 1.88
N ARG A 42 -9.61 -13.43 0.79
CA ARG A 42 -9.33 -12.96 -0.58
C ARG A 42 -9.98 -11.61 -0.86
N LEU A 43 -11.26 -11.47 -0.50
CA LEU A 43 -11.97 -10.19 -0.61
C LEU A 43 -11.29 -9.10 0.22
N HIS A 44 -10.87 -9.42 1.45
CA HIS A 44 -10.16 -8.48 2.31
C HIS A 44 -8.82 -8.05 1.70
N TYR A 45 -8.04 -8.99 1.19
CA TYR A 45 -6.78 -8.73 0.51
C TYR A 45 -6.95 -7.80 -0.70
N ASP A 46 -7.91 -8.09 -1.59
CA ASP A 46 -8.16 -7.27 -2.78
C ASP A 46 -8.60 -5.84 -2.40
N THR A 47 -9.41 -5.71 -1.35
CA THR A 47 -9.83 -4.41 -0.81
C THR A 47 -8.63 -3.62 -0.30
N VAL A 48 -7.79 -4.26 0.53
CA VAL A 48 -6.60 -3.63 1.12
C VAL A 48 -5.58 -3.22 0.05
N LEU A 49 -5.38 -4.03 -0.99
CA LEU A 49 -4.52 -3.67 -2.12
C LEU A 49 -5.00 -2.37 -2.80
N GLY A 50 -6.31 -2.28 -3.06
CA GLY A 50 -6.92 -1.09 -3.66
C GLY A 50 -6.77 0.15 -2.79
N ASP A 51 -7.07 0.04 -1.50
CA ASP A 51 -6.96 1.13 -0.53
C ASP A 51 -5.52 1.60 -0.37
N ALA A 52 -4.56 0.68 -0.22
CA ALA A 52 -3.16 1.02 -0.07
C ALA A 52 -2.60 1.70 -1.33
N SER A 53 -3.03 1.27 -2.52
CA SER A 53 -2.67 1.93 -3.77
C SER A 53 -3.21 3.36 -3.87
N ARG A 54 -4.51 3.55 -3.55
CA ARG A 54 -5.13 4.88 -3.50
C ARG A 54 -4.42 5.81 -2.53
N LYS A 55 -4.18 5.35 -1.29
CA LYS A 55 -3.51 6.14 -0.25
C LYS A 55 -2.10 6.56 -0.67
N ARG A 56 -1.31 5.66 -1.26
CA ARG A 56 0.03 6.00 -1.76
C ARG A 56 -0.02 7.03 -2.89
N LYS A 57 -0.98 6.91 -3.81
CA LYS A 57 -1.18 7.89 -4.88
C LYS A 57 -1.55 9.27 -4.36
N GLU A 58 -2.44 9.33 -3.35
CA GLU A 58 -2.83 10.59 -2.70
C GLU A 58 -1.65 11.26 -2.01
N ILE A 59 -0.82 10.49 -1.30
CA ILE A 59 0.39 11.00 -0.64
C ILE A 59 1.40 11.52 -1.67
N ALA A 60 1.68 10.74 -2.72
CA ALA A 60 2.61 11.15 -3.78
C ALA A 60 2.13 12.44 -4.49
N LYS A 61 0.81 12.57 -4.70
CA LYS A 61 0.22 13.79 -5.25
C LYS A 61 0.40 14.98 -4.29
N ALA A 62 0.11 14.80 -3.00
CA ALA A 62 0.26 15.86 -2.01
C ALA A 62 1.72 16.34 -1.88
N GLN A 63 2.69 15.42 -2.01
CA GLN A 63 4.11 15.75 -2.04
C GLN A 63 4.48 16.56 -3.29
N ALA A 64 4.05 16.12 -4.48
CA ALA A 64 4.30 16.85 -5.72
C ALA A 64 3.66 18.24 -5.72
N ASP A 65 2.43 18.37 -5.19
CA ASP A 65 1.74 19.65 -5.07
C ASP A 65 2.48 20.60 -4.10
N ALA A 66 3.05 20.07 -3.00
CA ALA A 66 3.82 20.86 -2.05
C ALA A 66 5.16 21.36 -2.63
N GLU A 67 5.89 20.49 -3.35
CA GLU A 67 7.13 20.85 -4.05
C GLU A 67 6.87 21.92 -5.12
N ALA A 68 5.80 21.79 -5.91
CA ALA A 68 5.44 22.78 -6.92
C ALA A 68 5.06 24.15 -6.34
N VAL A 69 4.43 24.20 -5.16
CA VAL A 69 4.15 25.46 -4.46
C VAL A 69 5.44 26.10 -3.96
N GLN A 70 6.38 25.31 -3.42
CA GLN A 70 7.66 25.83 -2.94
C GLN A 70 8.51 26.40 -4.10
N ASP A 71 8.62 25.67 -5.21
CA ASP A 71 9.36 26.14 -6.40
C ASP A 71 8.78 27.44 -6.99
N ALA A 72 7.44 27.61 -6.93
CA ALA A 72 6.79 28.82 -7.40
C ALA A 72 7.10 30.05 -6.52
N TRP A 73 7.30 29.85 -5.22
CA TRP A 73 7.67 30.93 -4.29
C TRP A 73 9.15 31.29 -4.42
N ASP A 74 10.02 30.29 -4.60
CA ASP A 74 11.46 30.49 -4.80
C ASP A 74 11.79 31.19 -6.14
N GLN A 75 10.91 31.09 -7.15
CA GLN A 75 11.05 31.81 -8.43
C GLN A 75 10.54 33.26 -8.40
N ASP A 76 9.64 33.62 -7.48
CA ASP A 76 9.07 34.97 -7.39
C ASP A 76 9.95 35.92 -6.53
N GLU A 77 10.90 35.37 -5.77
CA GLU A 77 11.87 36.10 -4.93
C GLU A 77 13.24 36.41 -5.61
N ASN A 78 13.44 36.01 -6.88
CA ASN A 78 14.65 36.30 -7.69
C ASN A 78 14.37 37.20 -8.90
#